data_AF-A0A5M9J5M3-F1
#
_entry.id   AF-A0A5M9J5M3-F1
#
_cell.length_a   1.000
_cell.length_b   1.000
_cell.length_c   1.000
_cell.angle_alpha   90.00
_cell.angle_beta   90.00
_cell.angle_gamma   90.00
#
_symmetry.space_group_name_H-M   'P 1'
#
loop_
_entity.id
_entity.type
_entity.pdbx_description
1 polymer ?
#
loop_
_entity_poly.entity_id
_entity_poly.type
_entity_poly.pdbx_seq_one_letter_code
_entity_poly.pdbx_strand_id
1 'polypeptide(L)' 'MSPPKISRRRDGPYTMEGSFIEVYNEEIHDLLGSSKDLDKKKHEIRHDDKKKQTNVTGLETVLLDSPDAVEAILKTSR' A
#
# COMPACT_ATOMS: atom_id res chain seq x y z
N MET A 1 -14.16 -40.01 17.95
CA MET A 1 -13.58 -39.00 17.04
C MET A 1 -13.98 -37.63 17.58
N SER A 2 -13.04 -36.86 18.13
CA SER A 2 -13.33 -35.51 18.61
C SER A 2 -13.34 -34.53 17.44
N PRO A 3 -14.27 -33.55 17.39
CA PRO A 3 -14.30 -32.57 16.31
C PRO A 3 -13.03 -31.69 16.34
N PRO A 4 -12.54 -31.25 15.17
CA PRO A 4 -11.35 -30.41 15.08
C PRO A 4 -11.61 -29.08 15.79
N LYS A 5 -10.74 -28.74 16.75
CA LYS A 5 -10.67 -27.38 17.31
C LYS A 5 -10.14 -26.45 16.22
N ILE A 6 -10.99 -25.57 15.71
CA ILE A 6 -10.56 -24.43 14.90
C ILE A 6 -9.71 -23.54 15.82
N SER A 7 -8.39 -23.63 15.68
CA SER A 7 -7.43 -22.95 16.53
C SER A 7 -7.36 -21.45 16.18
N ARG A 8 -7.84 -20.63 17.11
CA ARG A 8 -7.54 -19.20 17.33
C ARG A 8 -7.51 -18.31 16.07
N ARG A 9 -8.58 -17.52 15.89
CA ARG A 9 -8.45 -16.19 15.27
C ARG A 9 -7.33 -15.45 16.01
N ARG A 10 -6.44 -14.76 15.27
CA ARG A 10 -5.43 -13.90 15.88
C ARG A 10 -6.18 -12.75 16.58
N ASP A 11 -6.04 -12.65 17.89
CA ASP A 11 -6.81 -11.76 18.76
C ASP A 11 -6.22 -10.34 18.75
N GLY A 12 -6.13 -9.71 17.58
CA GLY A 12 -5.66 -8.34 17.43
C GLY A 12 -6.29 -7.65 16.22
N PRO A 13 -6.54 -6.33 16.27
CA PRO A 13 -7.01 -5.60 15.11
C PRO A 13 -5.96 -5.67 14.01
N TYR A 14 -6.39 -6.01 12.80
CA TYR A 14 -5.56 -5.87 11.61
C TYR A 14 -5.71 -4.45 11.09
N THR A 15 -4.58 -3.81 10.82
CA THR A 15 -4.52 -2.57 10.05
C THR A 15 -4.09 -2.91 8.63
N MET A 16 -4.66 -2.20 7.67
CA MET A 16 -4.23 -2.24 6.28
C MET A 16 -3.90 -0.82 5.87
N GLU A 17 -2.73 -0.66 5.29
CA GLU A 17 -2.26 0.60 4.73
C GLU A 17 -1.82 0.34 3.29
N GLY A 18 -1.86 1.38 2.45
CA GLY A 18 -1.47 1.24 1.06
C GLY A 18 -1.02 2.55 0.44
N SER A 19 -0.18 2.40 -0.57
CA SER A 19 0.18 3.46 -1.50
C SER A 19 -0.40 3.13 -2.87
N PHE A 20 -0.69 4.15 -3.67
CA PHE A 20 -1.11 3.97 -5.05
C PHE A 20 -0.14 4.67 -5.99
N ILE A 21 0.46 3.90 -6.91
CA ILE A 21 1.50 4.38 -7.82
C ILE A 21 1.19 4.06 -9.26
N GLU A 22 1.63 4.93 -10.17
CA GLU A 22 1.73 4.66 -11.60
C GLU A 22 3.20 4.51 -11.99
N VAL A 23 3.48 3.61 -12.93
CA VAL A 23 4.80 3.49 -13.55
C VAL A 23 4.67 3.87 -15.02
N TYR A 24 5.26 5.00 -15.39
CA TYR A 24 5.26 5.51 -16.76
C TYR A 24 6.67 5.89 -17.15
N ASN A 25 7.12 5.45 -18.33
CA ASN A 25 8.47 5.75 -18.84
C ASN A 25 9.61 5.46 -17.83
N GLU A 26 9.53 4.33 -17.12
CA GLU A 26 10.47 3.92 -16.08
C GLU A 26 10.54 4.84 -14.85
N GLU A 27 9.65 5.83 -14.75
CA GLU A 27 9.48 6.69 -13.59
C GLU A 27 8.28 6.23 -12.75
N ILE A 28 8.39 6.39 -11.44
CA ILE A 28 7.31 6.09 -10.48
C ILE A 28 6.65 7.40 -10.11
N HIS A 29 5.32 7.46 -10.23
CA HIS A 29 4.51 8.60 -9.80
C HIS A 29 3.59 8.20 -8.65
N ASP A 30 3.64 8.95 -7.55
CA ASP A 30 2.75 8.79 -6.41
C ASP A 30 1.38 9.43 -6.68
N LEU A 31 0.36 8.60 -6.86
CA LEU A 31 -1.01 9.04 -7.20
C LEU A 31 -1.81 9.52 -5.98
N LEU A 32 -1.30 9.30 -4.77
CA LEU A 32 -1.90 9.78 -3.52
C LEU A 32 -1.28 11.10 -3.07
N GLY A 33 -0.06 11.39 -3.53
CA GLY A 33 0.66 12.62 -3.26
C GLY A 33 0.07 13.85 -3.95
N SER A 34 0.58 15.02 -3.57
CA SER A 34 0.24 16.30 -4.21
C SER A 34 0.67 16.30 -5.68
N SER A 35 -0.23 16.70 -6.58
CA SER A 35 0.07 16.85 -8.01
C SER A 35 1.23 17.81 -8.31
N LYS A 36 1.52 18.74 -7.39
CA LYS A 36 2.65 19.68 -7.49
C LYS A 36 4.02 19.03 -7.17
N ASP A 37 4.01 17.82 -6.63
CA ASP A 37 5.19 17.12 -6.15
C ASP A 37 5.53 15.88 -7.00
N LEU A 38 4.68 15.53 -7.98
CA LEU A 38 4.85 14.39 -8.88
C LEU A 38 6.24 14.36 -9.54
N ASP A 39 6.72 15.51 -10.01
CA ASP A 39 8.03 15.61 -10.68
C ASP A 39 9.18 15.99 -9.72
N LYS A 40 8.87 16.30 -8.46
CA LYS A 40 9.85 16.82 -7.48
C LYS A 40 10.42 15.73 -6.58
N LYS A 41 9.65 14.67 -6.35
CA LYS A 41 10.05 13.55 -5.50
C LYS A 41 10.60 12.43 -6.38
N LYS A 42 11.88 12.10 -6.17
CA LYS A 42 12.46 10.90 -6.75
C LYS A 42 12.09 9.71 -5.87
N HIS A 43 11.36 8.75 -6.44
CA HIS A 43 11.01 7.50 -5.79
C HIS A 43 12.02 6.40 -6.13
N GLU A 44 12.45 5.62 -5.14
CA GLU A 44 13.43 4.55 -5.29
C GLU A 44 12.85 3.22 -4.83
N ILE A 45 13.08 2.15 -5.59
CA ILE A 45 12.75 0.78 -5.18
C ILE A 45 13.89 0.23 -4.32
N ARG A 46 13.54 -0.27 -3.14
CA ARG A 46 14.47 -0.90 -2.18
C ARG A 46 14.01 -2.32 -1.86
N HIS A 47 14.95 -3.26 -1.93
CA HIS A 47 14.70 -4.67 -1.63
C HIS A 47 15.37 -5.05 -0.31
N ASP A 48 14.61 -5.68 0.60
CA ASP A 48 15.12 -6.37 1.77
C ASP A 48 15.02 -7.89 1.54
N ASP A 49 16.11 -8.49 1.06
CA ASP A 49 16.16 -9.91 0.72
C ASP A 49 16.02 -10.83 1.93
N LYS A 50 16.35 -10.34 3.14
CA LYS A 50 16.22 -11.11 4.38
C LYS A 50 14.77 -11.20 4.81
N LYS A 51 14.04 -10.08 4.71
CA LYS A 51 12.61 -10.02 5.02
C LYS A 51 11.71 -10.42 3.86
N LYS A 52 12.28 -10.59 2.66
CA LYS A 52 11.54 -10.82 1.40
C LYS A 52 10.50 -9.73 1.16
N GLN A 53 10.91 -8.48 1.39
CA GLN A 53 10.07 -7.30 1.24
C GLN A 53 10.65 -6.35 0.20
N THR A 54 9.77 -5.65 -0.51
CA THR A 54 10.14 -4.56 -1.41
C THR A 54 9.41 -3.31 -0.93
N ASN A 55 10.10 -2.18 -0.89
CA ASN A 55 9.54 -0.89 -0.50
C ASN A 55 9.91 0.16 -1.55
N VAL A 56 9.00 1.10 -1.80
CA VAL A 56 9.26 2.26 -2.66
C VAL A 56 9.31 3.48 -1.75
N THR A 57 10.37 4.28 -1.84
CA THR A 57 10.57 5.40 -0.94
C THR A 57 9.72 6.61 -1.29
N GLY A 58 9.35 7.39 -0.27
CA GLY A 58 8.76 8.71 -0.44
C GLY A 58 7.32 8.72 -0.94
N LEU A 59 6.66 7.56 -0.93
CA LEU A 59 5.23 7.43 -1.23
C LEU A 59 4.38 7.89 -0.05
N GLU A 60 3.29 8.56 -0.37
CA GLU A 60 2.18 8.75 0.54
C GLU A 60 1.52 7.39 0.84
N THR A 61 1.11 7.19 2.08
CA THR A 61 0.47 5.97 2.54
C THR A 61 -0.80 6.33 3.29
N VAL A 62 -1.90 5.66 2.95
CA VAL A 62 -3.21 5.90 3.56
C VAL A 62 -3.74 4.63 4.23
N LEU A 63 -4.55 4.83 5.27
CA LEU A 63 -5.24 3.74 5.95
C LEU A 63 -6.38 3.21 5.06
N LEU A 64 -6.45 1.89 4.90
CA LEU A 64 -7.46 1.18 4.14
C LEU A 64 -8.36 0.39 5.10
N ASP A 65 -9.17 1.10 5.87
CA ASP A 65 -10.01 0.53 6.94
C ASP A 65 -11.37 -0.02 6.45
N SER A 66 -11.72 0.23 5.18
CA SER A 66 -13.00 -0.16 4.58
C SER A 66 -12.89 -0.32 3.06
N PRO A 67 -13.76 -1.13 2.43
CA PRO A 67 -13.85 -1.21 0.98
C PRO A 67 -14.13 0.15 0.31
N ASP A 68 -14.96 0.99 0.94
CA ASP A 68 -15.30 2.32 0.44
C ASP A 68 -14.08 3.25 0.37
N ALA A 69 -13.17 3.17 1.36
CA ALA A 69 -11.91 3.92 1.34
C ALA A 69 -11.05 3.52 0.13
N VAL A 70 -10.99 2.22 -0.18
CA VAL A 70 -10.28 1.72 -1.36
C VAL A 70 -10.93 2.23 -2.66
N GLU A 71 -12.26 2.15 -2.76
CA GLU A 71 -12.98 2.67 -3.93
C GLU A 71 -12.79 4.18 -4.12
N ALA A 72 -12.80 4.96 -3.04
CA ALA A 72 -12.60 6.39 -3.10
C ALA A 72 -11.22 6.75 -3.67
N ILE A 73 -10.17 6.02 -3.26
CA ILE A 73 -8.83 6.17 -3.80
C ILE A 73 -8.83 5.92 -5.30
N LEU A 74 -9.40 4.78 -5.75
CA LEU A 74 -9.46 4.40 -7.16
C LEU A 74 -10.26 5.38 -8.04
N LYS A 75 -11.25 6.09 -7.47
CA LYS A 75 -12.06 7.09 -8.19
C LYS A 75 -11.35 8.44 -8.35
N THR A 76 -10.51 8.80 -7.38
CA THR A 76 -9.85 10.11 -7.31
C THR A 76 -8.58 10.16 -8.16
N SER A 77 -7.98 9.00 -8.42
CA SER A 77 -6.81 8.80 -9.25
C SER A 77 -7.25 8.58 -10.70
N ARG A 78 -7.42 9.68 -11.43
CA ARG A 78 -7.72 9.72 -12.87
C ARG A 78 -6.91 10.81 -13.54
#